data_AF-A0AAW0XEX8-F1
#
_entry.id   AF-A0AAW0XEX8-F1
#
_cell.length_a   1.000
_cell.length_b   1.000
_cell.length_c   1.000
_cell.angle_alpha   90.00
_cell.angle_beta   90.00
_cell.angle_gamma   90.00
#
_symmetry.space_group_name_H-M   'P 1'
#
loop_
_entity.id
_entity.type
_entity.pdbx_description
1 polymer ?
#
loop_
_entity_poly.entity_id
_entity_poly.type
_entity_poly.pdbx_seq_one_letter_code
_entity_poly.pdbx_strand_id
1 'polypeptide(L)'
;PYKAVMRKRKSRVFGVHQMFFDMGYSTVEDYEPGEMTQKLKRLQNAFDLVMVAERYDESLVLLKNIMCWSTEDVTYLRINHRVHQKKRNMSEETREGLQRLNQADVRLYEFFYQIFEQKVEGFGRDRMRREVEELREANERLARSCVVQKQTANVTEDMDWGSMVKHVAVRTDNSSCVDLVRTEHSMLNDVRKRQQEWVREGWKGYITG
;
A
#
# COMPACT_ATOMS: atom_id res chain seq x y z
N PRO A 1 31.99 5.58 -4.19
CA PRO A 1 31.00 4.54 -4.61
C PRO A 1 29.55 4.88 -4.21
N TYR A 2 29.27 5.17 -2.92
CA TYR A 2 27.93 5.47 -2.39
C TYR A 2 27.23 6.70 -3.01
N LYS A 3 27.92 7.86 -3.10
CA LYS A 3 27.35 9.10 -3.67
C LYS A 3 26.81 8.96 -5.11
N ALA A 4 27.33 8.03 -5.90
CA ALA A 4 26.88 7.78 -7.26
C ALA A 4 25.54 7.02 -7.32
N VAL A 5 25.26 6.17 -6.33
CA VAL A 5 24.01 5.39 -6.21
C VAL A 5 22.87 6.29 -5.75
N MET A 6 23.12 7.22 -4.82
CA MET A 6 22.10 8.15 -4.29
C MET A 6 21.56 9.12 -5.34
N ARG A 7 22.40 9.54 -6.29
CA ARG A 7 22.06 10.60 -7.25
C ARG A 7 21.41 10.14 -8.54
N LYS A 8 21.48 8.84 -8.88
CA LYS A 8 20.94 8.32 -10.14
C LYS A 8 19.74 7.39 -9.89
N ARG A 9 18.54 7.88 -10.20
CA ARG A 9 17.32 7.07 -10.22
C ARG A 9 17.15 6.35 -11.56
N LYS A 10 16.91 5.05 -11.54
CA LYS A 10 16.58 4.26 -12.73
C LYS A 10 15.24 4.73 -13.30
N SER A 11 15.20 5.01 -14.60
CA SER A 11 14.04 5.59 -15.29
C SER A 11 13.53 6.88 -14.63
N ARG A 12 14.39 7.61 -13.89
CA ARG A 12 14.05 8.81 -13.10
C ARG A 12 13.09 8.59 -11.93
N VAL A 13 12.65 7.35 -11.68
CA VAL A 13 11.64 7.02 -10.66
C VAL A 13 12.26 6.18 -9.54
N PHE A 14 12.91 5.08 -9.89
CA PHE A 14 13.35 4.08 -8.92
C PHE A 14 14.74 4.39 -8.36
N GLY A 15 14.85 4.49 -7.04
CA GLY A 15 16.12 4.73 -6.36
C GLY A 15 16.06 4.48 -4.87
N VAL A 16 17.10 4.90 -4.17
CA VAL A 16 17.10 4.98 -2.70
C VAL A 16 16.03 5.95 -2.22
N HIS A 17 15.62 5.82 -0.96
CA HIS A 17 14.62 6.71 -0.37
C HIS A 17 13.34 6.76 -1.21
N GLN A 18 12.86 5.60 -1.67
CA GLN A 18 11.75 5.55 -2.61
C GLN A 18 10.49 6.12 -1.97
N MET A 19 10.21 5.76 -0.71
CA MET A 19 9.00 6.23 -0.03
C MET A 19 9.05 7.74 0.19
N PHE A 20 10.19 8.27 0.63
CA PHE A 20 10.35 9.69 0.87
C PHE A 20 10.31 10.51 -0.43
N PHE A 21 10.81 9.93 -1.52
CA PHE A 21 10.70 10.52 -2.86
C PHE A 21 9.27 10.52 -3.39
N ASP A 22 8.51 9.44 -3.18
CA ASP A 22 7.11 9.36 -3.57
C ASP A 22 6.25 10.41 -2.82
N MET A 23 6.70 10.86 -1.63
CA MET A 23 6.12 11.99 -0.90
C MET A 23 6.53 13.38 -1.45
N GLY A 24 7.31 13.42 -2.53
CA GLY A 24 7.76 14.64 -3.19
C GLY A 24 9.04 15.27 -2.63
N TYR A 25 9.80 14.55 -1.79
CA TYR A 25 11.06 15.03 -1.22
C TYR A 25 12.30 14.45 -1.91
N SER A 26 13.46 15.04 -1.67
CA SER A 26 14.76 14.58 -2.18
C SER A 26 15.50 13.73 -1.13
N THR A 27 16.83 13.56 -1.22
CA THR A 27 17.54 12.63 -0.32
C THR A 27 17.83 13.27 1.04
N VAL A 28 18.11 12.47 2.08
CA VAL A 28 18.38 13.03 3.44
C VAL A 28 19.57 13.98 3.42
N GLU A 29 20.56 13.71 2.57
CA GLU A 29 21.77 14.54 2.45
C GLU A 29 21.49 15.95 1.92
N ASP A 30 20.29 16.21 1.38
CA ASP A 30 19.86 17.55 1.01
C ASP A 30 19.27 18.34 2.19
N TYR A 31 19.18 17.73 3.39
CA TYR A 31 18.49 18.30 4.55
C TYR A 31 19.37 18.31 5.81
N GLU A 32 19.33 19.44 6.50
CA GLU A 32 19.85 19.52 7.87
C GLU A 32 18.96 18.70 8.84
N PRO A 33 19.48 18.18 9.97
CA PRO A 33 18.71 17.34 10.89
C PRO A 33 17.37 17.96 11.35
N GLY A 34 17.32 19.29 11.51
CA GLY A 34 16.10 20.02 11.86
C GLY A 34 15.05 20.05 10.75
N GLU A 35 15.46 20.02 9.49
CA GLU A 35 14.56 20.10 8.33
C GLU A 35 13.80 18.79 8.12
N MET A 36 14.45 17.64 8.34
CA MET A 36 13.80 16.33 8.24
C MET A 36 12.58 16.24 9.17
N THR A 37 12.72 16.68 10.42
CA THR A 37 11.62 16.69 11.39
C THR A 37 10.46 17.57 10.93
N GLN A 38 10.75 18.73 10.34
CA GLN A 38 9.72 19.62 9.81
C GLN A 38 8.98 19.00 8.62
N LYS A 39 9.68 18.30 7.71
CA LYS A 39 9.05 17.59 6.59
C LYS A 39 8.13 16.47 7.09
N LEU A 40 8.58 15.69 8.07
CA LEU A 40 7.77 14.62 8.68
C LEU A 40 6.50 15.16 9.34
N LYS A 41 6.60 16.25 10.11
CA LYS A 41 5.43 16.94 10.68
C LYS A 41 4.50 17.50 9.61
N ARG A 42 5.05 18.03 8.51
CA ARG A 42 4.23 18.47 7.37
C ARG A 42 3.44 17.33 6.75
N LEU A 43 4.05 16.15 6.58
CA LEU A 43 3.35 14.97 6.10
C LEU A 43 2.29 14.50 7.10
N GLN A 44 2.61 14.49 8.40
CA GLN A 44 1.66 14.15 9.45
C GLN A 44 0.41 15.03 9.40
N ASN A 45 0.58 16.32 9.14
CA ASN A 45 -0.54 17.26 9.03
C ASN A 45 -1.30 17.15 7.71
N ALA A 46 -0.72 16.52 6.68
CA ALA A 46 -1.32 16.37 5.36
C ALA A 46 -2.14 15.08 5.22
N PHE A 47 -1.84 14.05 6.01
CA PHE A 47 -2.50 12.75 5.94
C PHE A 47 -3.26 12.43 7.22
N ASP A 48 -4.56 12.14 7.09
CA ASP A 48 -5.38 11.62 8.19
C ASP A 48 -4.90 10.24 8.66
N LEU A 49 -4.36 9.44 7.74
CA LEU A 49 -3.83 8.11 7.99
C LEU A 49 -2.68 7.79 7.03
N VAL A 50 -1.58 7.27 7.59
CA VAL A 50 -0.54 6.54 6.85
C VAL A 50 -0.60 5.09 7.31
N MET A 51 -0.86 4.18 6.38
CA MET A 51 -1.03 2.75 6.65
C MET A 51 0.33 2.04 6.78
N VAL A 52 0.36 0.95 7.55
CA VAL A 52 1.55 0.11 7.76
C VAL A 52 1.32 -1.26 7.15
N ALA A 53 2.14 -1.65 6.18
CA ALA A 53 1.95 -2.88 5.42
C ALA A 53 2.04 -4.15 6.30
N GLU A 54 2.88 -4.12 7.33
CA GLU A 54 3.02 -5.19 8.33
C GLU A 54 1.78 -5.36 9.20
N ARG A 55 0.96 -4.31 9.31
CA ARG A 55 -0.28 -4.23 10.09
C ARG A 55 -1.45 -3.87 9.18
N TYR A 56 -1.52 -4.51 8.02
CA TYR A 56 -2.45 -4.16 6.95
C TYR A 56 -3.92 -4.23 7.37
N ASP A 57 -4.34 -5.30 8.07
CA ASP A 57 -5.73 -5.45 8.53
C ASP A 57 -6.13 -4.32 9.48
N GLU A 58 -5.27 -3.96 10.43
CA GLU A 58 -5.49 -2.85 11.37
C GLU A 58 -5.50 -1.51 10.64
N SER A 59 -4.66 -1.35 9.62
CA SER A 59 -4.64 -0.18 8.75
C SER A 59 -5.97 0.01 8.03
N LEU A 60 -6.55 -1.08 7.50
CA LEU A 60 -7.85 -1.06 6.84
C LEU A 60 -8.99 -0.81 7.82
N VAL A 61 -8.94 -1.34 9.04
CA VAL A 61 -9.93 -1.03 10.10
C VAL A 61 -9.89 0.46 10.47
N LEU A 62 -8.70 1.05 10.61
CA LEU A 62 -8.57 2.49 10.82
C LEU A 62 -9.13 3.31 9.64
N LEU A 63 -8.80 2.92 8.40
CA LEU A 63 -9.32 3.57 7.19
C LEU A 63 -10.84 3.48 7.11
N LYS A 64 -11.40 2.28 7.32
CA LYS A 64 -12.85 2.01 7.39
C LYS A 64 -13.53 2.99 8.35
N ASN A 65 -12.99 3.13 9.56
CA ASN A 65 -13.55 4.02 10.57
C ASN A 65 -13.47 5.50 10.15
N ILE A 66 -12.35 5.94 9.57
CA ILE A 66 -12.20 7.33 9.10
C ILE A 66 -13.20 7.66 7.99
N MET A 67 -13.42 6.72 7.06
CA MET A 67 -14.31 6.91 5.91
C MET A 67 -15.78 6.62 6.22
N CYS A 68 -16.11 6.22 7.45
CA CYS A 68 -17.45 5.72 7.83
C CYS A 68 -17.93 4.57 6.92
N TRP A 69 -17.02 3.70 6.51
CA TRP A 69 -17.28 2.58 5.62
C TRP A 69 -17.74 1.33 6.38
N SER A 70 -18.45 0.46 5.66
CA SER A 70 -18.79 -0.87 6.13
C SER A 70 -17.57 -1.80 6.10
N THR A 71 -17.68 -2.98 6.72
CA THR A 71 -16.60 -3.98 6.63
C THR A 71 -16.43 -4.45 5.19
N GLU A 72 -17.53 -4.59 4.45
CA GLU A 72 -17.60 -5.01 3.05
C GLU A 72 -16.79 -4.09 2.13
N ASP A 73 -16.84 -2.77 2.36
CA ASP A 73 -16.12 -1.75 1.55
C ASP A 73 -14.59 -1.87 1.64
N VAL A 74 -14.08 -2.47 2.73
CA VAL A 74 -12.64 -2.70 2.95
C VAL A 74 -12.25 -4.17 2.84
N THR A 75 -13.18 -5.05 2.43
CA THR A 75 -12.84 -6.44 2.15
C THR A 75 -11.92 -6.55 0.94
N TYR A 76 -11.04 -7.54 0.97
CA TYR A 76 -10.08 -7.78 -0.09
C TYR A 76 -9.73 -9.26 -0.22
N LEU A 77 -9.30 -9.64 -1.42
CA LEU A 77 -8.71 -10.94 -1.67
C LEU A 77 -7.20 -10.87 -1.43
N ARG A 78 -6.66 -11.80 -0.64
CA ARG A 78 -5.21 -11.91 -0.40
C ARG A 78 -4.49 -12.53 -1.60
N ILE A 79 -4.33 -11.74 -2.66
CA ILE A 79 -3.75 -12.14 -3.95
C ILE A 79 -2.23 -11.83 -3.98
N ASN A 80 -1.82 -10.72 -3.38
CA ASN A 80 -0.43 -10.23 -3.44
C ASN A 80 0.52 -10.79 -2.37
N HIS A 81 0.22 -11.98 -1.82
CA HIS A 81 1.12 -12.59 -0.84
C HIS A 81 2.26 -13.32 -1.53
N ARG A 82 3.51 -12.89 -1.28
CA ARG A 82 4.70 -13.56 -1.79
C ARG A 82 4.69 -15.04 -1.36
N VAL A 83 4.77 -15.94 -2.34
CA VAL A 83 4.69 -17.41 -2.17
C VAL A 83 5.87 -17.94 -1.37
N HIS A 84 7.03 -17.32 -1.54
CA HIS A 84 8.26 -17.70 -0.89
C HIS A 84 8.80 -16.52 -0.09
N GLN A 85 8.65 -16.57 1.23
CA GLN A 85 9.59 -15.88 2.09
C GLN A 85 10.94 -16.61 1.98
N LYS A 86 11.68 -16.42 0.89
CA LYS A 86 13.14 -16.56 0.95
C LYS A 86 13.63 -15.42 1.84
N LYS A 87 13.42 -15.53 3.16
CA LYS A 87 14.18 -14.75 4.13
C LYS A 87 15.62 -15.18 3.94
N ARG A 88 16.34 -14.50 3.04
CA ARG A 88 17.79 -14.62 2.99
C ARG A 88 18.27 -14.19 4.38
N ASN A 89 19.00 -15.06 5.06
CA ASN A 89 19.72 -14.67 6.27
C ASN A 89 20.62 -13.50 5.89
N MET A 90 20.28 -12.33 6.38
CA MET A 90 21.01 -11.09 6.16
C MET A 90 21.84 -10.85 7.41
N SER A 91 23.14 -10.57 7.25
CA SER A 91 23.96 -10.17 8.40
C SER A 91 23.49 -8.83 8.95
N GLU A 92 23.68 -8.62 10.24
CA GLU A 92 23.36 -7.33 10.88
C GLU A 92 24.15 -6.18 10.23
N GLU A 93 25.41 -6.41 9.85
CA GLU A 93 26.20 -5.43 9.09
C GLU A 93 25.52 -5.02 7.76
N THR A 94 24.97 -5.98 7.02
CA THR A 94 24.25 -5.70 5.77
C THR A 94 22.96 -4.93 6.05
N ARG A 95 22.22 -5.33 7.11
CA ARG A 95 20.99 -4.65 7.52
C ARG A 95 21.26 -3.19 7.85
N GLU A 96 22.25 -2.92 8.70
CA GLU A 96 22.64 -1.56 9.04
C GLU A 96 23.11 -0.77 7.82
N GLY A 97 23.87 -1.41 6.92
CA GLY A 97 24.29 -0.80 5.66
C GLY A 97 23.10 -0.36 4.79
N LEU A 98 22.07 -1.20 4.69
CA LEU A 98 20.84 -0.89 3.95
C LEU A 98 20.00 0.20 4.62
N GLN A 99 19.95 0.21 5.96
CA GLN A 99 19.28 1.27 6.73
C GLN A 99 19.99 2.62 6.55
N ARG A 100 21.33 2.63 6.59
CA ARG A 100 22.13 3.83 6.29
C ARG A 100 21.88 4.31 4.85
N LEU A 101 21.87 3.38 3.89
CA LEU A 101 21.57 3.69 2.48
C LEU A 101 20.16 4.26 2.27
N ASN A 102 19.18 3.86 3.08
CA ASN A 102 17.80 4.30 2.98
C ASN A 102 17.35 5.15 4.18
N GLN A 103 18.26 5.93 4.76
CA GLN A 103 18.00 6.66 6.01
C GLN A 103 16.72 7.52 5.98
N ALA A 104 16.35 8.13 4.86
CA ALA A 104 15.11 8.92 4.76
C ALA A 104 13.87 8.07 5.03
N ASP A 105 13.81 6.93 4.34
CA ASP A 105 12.70 5.99 4.42
C ASP A 105 12.66 5.33 5.80
N VAL A 106 13.81 5.04 6.41
CA VAL A 106 13.89 4.53 7.79
C VAL A 106 13.27 5.54 8.76
N ARG A 107 13.69 6.81 8.70
CA ARG A 107 13.14 7.87 9.57
C ARG A 107 11.65 8.11 9.31
N LEU A 108 11.23 8.10 8.05
CA LEU A 108 9.82 8.21 7.66
C LEU A 108 8.99 7.08 8.26
N TYR A 109 9.46 5.84 8.09
CA TYR A 109 8.80 4.64 8.62
C TYR A 109 8.70 4.70 10.14
N GLU A 110 9.81 4.93 10.86
CA GLU A 110 9.81 4.96 12.33
C GLU A 110 8.86 6.04 12.88
N PHE A 111 8.86 7.23 12.28
CA PHE A 111 7.99 8.33 12.68
C PHE A 111 6.51 7.99 12.50
N PHE A 112 6.12 7.49 11.32
CA PHE A 112 4.73 7.12 11.06
C PHE A 112 4.30 5.83 11.76
N TYR A 113 5.22 4.91 12.04
CA TYR A 113 4.93 3.73 12.84
C TYR A 113 4.51 4.11 14.27
N GLN A 114 5.21 5.07 14.89
CA GLN A 114 4.82 5.59 16.21
C GLN A 114 3.45 6.27 16.19
N ILE A 115 3.16 7.07 15.16
CA ILE A 115 1.83 7.70 14.98
C ILE A 115 0.75 6.63 14.77
N PHE A 116 1.06 5.59 13.99
CA PHE A 116 0.15 4.47 13.76
C PHE A 116 -0.19 3.74 15.06
N GLU A 117 0.81 3.41 15.88
CA GLU A 117 0.59 2.82 17.21
C GLU A 117 -0.33 3.70 18.08
N GLN A 118 -0.11 5.02 18.10
CA GLN A 118 -0.99 5.94 18.83
C GLN A 118 -2.44 5.92 18.31
N LYS A 119 -2.63 5.82 16.99
CA LYS A 119 -3.97 5.68 16.39
C LYS A 119 -4.63 4.35 16.78
N VAL A 120 -3.87 3.26 16.83
CA VAL A 120 -4.38 1.96 17.33
C VAL A 120 -4.79 2.06 18.79
N GLU A 121 -3.97 2.70 19.64
CA GLU A 121 -4.32 2.90 21.05
C GLU A 121 -5.58 3.75 21.21
N GLY A 122 -5.66 4.88 20.49
CA GLY A 122 -6.82 5.77 20.52
C GLY A 122 -8.10 5.12 19.98
N PHE A 123 -7.99 4.20 19.02
CA PHE A 123 -9.10 3.39 18.55
C PHE A 123 -9.56 2.35 19.58
N GLY A 124 -8.65 1.90 20.45
CA GLY A 124 -8.85 0.91 21.49
C GLY A 124 -8.47 -0.50 21.03
N ARG A 125 -7.51 -1.13 21.71
CA ARG A 125 -6.97 -2.46 21.34
C ARG A 125 -8.03 -3.55 21.29
N ASP A 126 -9.02 -3.53 22.19
CA ASP A 126 -10.07 -4.56 22.24
C ASP A 126 -11.04 -4.42 21.06
N ARG A 127 -11.40 -3.18 20.72
CA ARG A 127 -12.19 -2.88 19.53
C ARG A 127 -11.43 -3.25 18.27
N MET A 128 -10.15 -2.89 18.17
CA MET A 128 -9.27 -3.23 17.05
C MET A 128 -9.24 -4.73 16.82
N ARG A 129 -9.02 -5.55 17.86
CA ARG A 129 -8.99 -7.01 17.73
C ARG A 129 -10.31 -7.57 17.18
N ARG A 130 -11.46 -7.07 17.66
CA ARG A 130 -12.78 -7.50 17.15
C ARG A 130 -12.99 -7.12 15.69
N GLU A 131 -12.75 -5.86 15.33
CA GLU A 131 -12.99 -5.41 13.95
C GLU A 131 -12.01 -6.03 12.94
N VAL A 132 -10.78 -6.33 13.36
CA VAL A 132 -9.83 -7.11 12.54
C VAL A 132 -10.35 -8.53 12.31
N GLU A 133 -10.92 -9.17 13.34
CA GLU A 133 -11.48 -10.52 13.18
C GLU A 133 -12.72 -10.49 12.26
N GLU A 134 -13.61 -9.53 12.44
CA GLU A 134 -14.76 -9.32 11.55
C GLU A 134 -14.33 -9.13 10.08
N LEU A 135 -13.27 -8.33 9.86
CA LEU A 135 -12.69 -8.12 8.53
C LEU A 135 -12.11 -9.42 7.95
N ARG A 136 -11.41 -10.21 8.76
CA ARG A 136 -10.85 -11.51 8.34
C ARG A 136 -11.94 -12.48 7.96
N GLU A 137 -12.97 -12.62 8.77
CA GLU A 137 -14.12 -13.48 8.46
C GLU A 137 -14.83 -13.03 7.17
N ALA A 138 -14.98 -11.72 6.96
CA ALA A 138 -15.56 -11.16 5.75
C ALA A 138 -14.69 -11.47 4.51
N ASN A 139 -13.38 -11.32 4.63
CA ASN A 139 -12.43 -11.70 3.58
C ASN A 139 -12.50 -13.20 3.26
N GLU A 140 -12.69 -14.05 4.26
CA GLU A 140 -12.87 -15.48 4.02
C GLU A 140 -14.19 -15.81 3.33
N ARG A 141 -15.29 -15.15 3.72
CA ARG A 141 -16.59 -15.28 3.03
C ARG A 141 -16.45 -14.87 1.57
N LEU A 142 -15.80 -13.73 1.32
CA LEU A 142 -15.52 -13.24 -0.02
C LEU A 142 -14.65 -14.22 -0.83
N ALA A 143 -13.61 -14.77 -0.20
CA ALA A 143 -12.77 -15.76 -0.85
C ALA A 143 -13.55 -17.03 -1.21
N ARG A 144 -14.41 -17.53 -0.32
CA ARG A 144 -15.27 -18.70 -0.60
C ARG A 144 -16.26 -18.44 -1.74
N SER A 145 -16.83 -17.24 -1.82
CA SER A 145 -17.80 -16.91 -2.86
C SER A 145 -17.16 -16.64 -4.21
N CYS A 146 -15.97 -16.04 -4.24
CA CYS A 146 -15.33 -15.58 -5.49
C CYS A 146 -14.24 -16.50 -6.02
N VAL A 147 -13.48 -17.22 -5.19
CA VAL A 147 -12.26 -17.92 -5.65
C VAL A 147 -12.60 -19.33 -6.15
N VAL A 148 -12.28 -19.59 -7.41
CA VAL A 148 -12.47 -20.90 -8.08
C VAL A 148 -11.21 -21.75 -7.98
N GLN A 149 -10.03 -21.13 -8.14
CA GLN A 149 -8.75 -21.83 -8.02
C GLN A 149 -7.65 -20.85 -7.55
N LYS A 150 -6.87 -21.27 -6.55
CA LYS A 150 -5.63 -20.56 -6.18
C LYS A 150 -4.53 -21.04 -7.12
N GLN A 151 -4.34 -20.37 -8.26
CA GLN A 151 -3.26 -20.73 -9.17
C GLN A 151 -1.94 -20.10 -8.69
N THR A 152 -0.89 -20.89 -8.61
CA THR A 152 0.46 -20.37 -8.82
C THR A 152 0.54 -20.03 -10.30
N ALA A 153 0.83 -18.78 -10.66
CA ALA A 153 0.90 -18.40 -12.06
C ALA A 153 1.85 -19.33 -12.83
N ASN A 154 1.37 -19.87 -13.95
CA ASN A 154 2.24 -20.41 -14.98
C ASN A 154 2.87 -19.21 -15.70
N VAL A 155 4.18 -19.07 -15.52
CA VAL A 155 4.98 -17.95 -15.99
C VAL A 155 4.99 -17.94 -17.52
N THR A 156 4.44 -16.90 -18.14
CA THR A 156 4.85 -16.50 -19.50
C THR A 156 6.19 -15.77 -19.40
N GLU A 157 7.16 -16.16 -20.22
CA GLU A 157 8.59 -15.80 -20.15
C GLU A 157 8.93 -14.28 -20.15
N ASP A 158 7.95 -13.39 -20.33
CA ASP A 158 8.21 -11.95 -20.49
C ASP A 158 7.96 -11.07 -19.25
N MET A 159 7.59 -11.63 -18.09
CA MET A 159 7.50 -10.86 -16.83
C MET A 159 8.04 -11.66 -15.63
N ASP A 160 9.32 -11.47 -15.33
CA ASP A 160 10.06 -12.08 -14.20
C ASP A 160 9.34 -11.92 -12.83
N TRP A 161 8.54 -10.85 -12.65
CA TRP A 161 7.76 -10.60 -11.44
C TRP A 161 6.45 -11.40 -11.32
N GLY A 162 5.91 -11.93 -12.43
CA GLY A 162 4.65 -12.69 -12.44
C GLY A 162 4.74 -14.01 -11.68
N SER A 163 5.95 -14.56 -11.56
CA SER A 163 6.26 -15.75 -10.76
C SER A 163 6.23 -15.51 -9.24
N MET A 164 6.30 -14.25 -8.81
CA MET A 164 6.45 -13.87 -7.39
C MET A 164 5.13 -13.56 -6.68
N VAL A 165 4.03 -13.49 -7.43
CA VAL A 165 2.69 -13.11 -6.96
C VAL A 165 1.71 -14.25 -7.26
N LYS A 166 0.84 -14.62 -6.30
CA LYS A 166 -0.20 -15.62 -6.57
C LYS A 166 -1.29 -14.97 -7.40
N HIS A 167 -1.65 -15.55 -8.54
CA HIS A 167 -2.83 -15.12 -9.27
C HIS A 167 -4.03 -15.93 -8.80
N VAL A 168 -5.09 -15.24 -8.36
CA VAL A 168 -6.31 -15.90 -7.90
C VAL A 168 -7.29 -15.94 -9.07
N ALA A 169 -7.70 -17.14 -9.48
CA ALA A 169 -8.77 -17.30 -10.44
C ALA A 169 -10.10 -17.13 -9.70
N VAL A 170 -10.90 -16.17 -10.15
CA VAL A 170 -12.21 -15.87 -9.59
C VAL A 170 -13.33 -16.27 -10.53
N ARG A 171 -14.54 -16.39 -9.97
CA ARG A 171 -15.78 -16.58 -10.70
C ARG A 171 -16.00 -15.47 -11.72
N THR A 172 -16.27 -15.85 -12.96
CA THR A 172 -16.50 -14.93 -14.08
C THR A 172 -17.98 -14.59 -14.28
N ASP A 173 -18.88 -15.36 -13.68
CA ASP A 173 -20.32 -15.13 -13.70
C ASP A 173 -20.78 -14.06 -12.68
N ASN A 174 -19.85 -13.54 -11.87
CA ASN A 174 -20.09 -12.46 -10.92
C ASN A 174 -19.13 -11.31 -11.21
N SER A 175 -19.67 -10.17 -11.67
CA SER A 175 -18.88 -8.99 -12.03
C SER A 175 -18.09 -8.43 -10.86
N SER A 176 -18.64 -8.44 -9.64
CA SER A 176 -17.94 -7.97 -8.43
C SER A 176 -16.70 -8.83 -8.13
N CYS A 177 -16.78 -10.14 -8.35
CA CYS A 177 -15.62 -11.02 -8.20
C CYS A 177 -14.54 -10.70 -9.25
N VAL A 178 -14.94 -10.44 -10.51
CA VAL A 178 -14.03 -10.03 -11.58
C VAL A 178 -13.37 -8.70 -11.25
N ASP A 179 -14.12 -7.72 -10.75
CA ASP A 179 -13.61 -6.39 -10.40
C ASP A 179 -12.49 -6.45 -9.34
N LEU A 180 -12.58 -7.38 -8.38
CA LEU A 180 -11.56 -7.56 -7.32
C LEU A 180 -10.18 -8.02 -7.82
N VAL A 181 -10.09 -8.57 -9.04
CA VAL A 181 -8.83 -9.06 -9.62
C VAL A 181 -8.38 -8.25 -10.84
N ARG A 182 -9.04 -7.13 -11.13
CA ARG A 182 -8.69 -6.28 -12.25
C ARG A 182 -7.31 -5.67 -12.05
N THR A 183 -6.59 -5.51 -13.16
CA THR A 183 -5.36 -4.74 -13.16
C THR A 183 -5.65 -3.27 -12.93
N GLU A 184 -4.72 -2.58 -12.27
CA GLU A 184 -4.79 -1.12 -12.08
C GLU A 184 -5.05 -0.40 -13.42
N HIS A 185 -4.34 -0.80 -14.48
CA HIS A 185 -4.51 -0.20 -15.80
C HIS A 185 -5.95 -0.32 -16.32
N SER A 186 -6.57 -1.50 -16.19
CA SER A 186 -7.96 -1.70 -16.58
C SER A 186 -8.91 -0.84 -15.76
N MET A 187 -8.74 -0.83 -14.43
CA MET A 187 -9.61 -0.07 -13.53
C MET A 187 -9.50 1.44 -13.75
N LEU A 188 -8.28 1.97 -13.91
CA LEU A 188 -8.04 3.39 -14.17
C LEU A 188 -8.62 3.83 -15.52
N ASN A 189 -8.59 2.98 -16.55
CA ASN A 189 -9.20 3.32 -17.83
C ASN A 189 -10.71 3.47 -17.72
N ASP A 190 -11.39 2.63 -16.94
CA ASP A 190 -12.82 2.78 -16.68
C ASP A 190 -13.14 4.04 -15.89
N VAL A 191 -12.35 4.34 -14.84
CA VAL A 191 -12.51 5.57 -14.06
C VAL A 191 -12.34 6.80 -14.95
N ARG A 192 -11.30 6.84 -15.78
CA ARG A 192 -11.04 7.95 -16.73
C ARG A 192 -12.18 8.10 -17.73
N LYS A 193 -12.71 7.00 -18.26
CA LYS A 193 -13.84 7.03 -19.18
C LYS A 193 -15.07 7.65 -18.52
N ARG A 194 -15.41 7.24 -17.30
CA ARG A 194 -16.52 7.82 -16.53
C ARG A 194 -16.31 9.31 -16.23
N GLN A 195 -15.09 9.70 -15.85
CA GLN A 195 -14.75 11.11 -15.64
C GLN A 195 -14.94 11.93 -16.92
N GLN A 196 -14.55 11.40 -18.09
CA GLN A 196 -14.78 12.06 -19.38
C GLN A 196 -16.26 12.17 -19.75
N GLU A 197 -17.10 11.21 -19.34
CA GLU A 197 -18.55 11.26 -19.51
C GLU A 197 -19.15 12.35 -18.61
N TRP A 198 -18.78 12.41 -17.33
CA TRP A 198 -19.22 13.48 -16.42
C TRP A 198 -18.85 14.87 -16.91
N VAL A 199 -17.62 15.05 -17.39
CA VAL A 199 -17.18 16.34 -17.97
C VAL A 199 -18.02 16.70 -19.19
N ARG A 200 -18.35 15.73 -20.06
CA ARG A 200 -19.24 15.93 -21.21
C ARG A 200 -20.66 16.30 -20.80
N GLU A 201 -21.14 15.75 -19.70
CA GLU A 201 -22.46 16.03 -19.10
C GLU A 201 -22.48 17.32 -18.27
N GLY A 202 -21.37 18.08 -18.25
CA GLY A 202 -21.30 19.39 -17.61
C GLY A 202 -20.94 19.37 -16.12
N TRP A 203 -20.44 18.24 -15.60
CA TRP A 203 -19.91 18.19 -14.23
C TRP A 203 -18.66 19.07 -14.11
N LYS A 204 -18.71 20.01 -13.15
CA LYS A 204 -17.65 21.03 -12.94
C LYS A 204 -16.64 20.68 -11.84
N GLY A 205 -16.65 19.45 -11.32
CA GLY A 205 -15.65 19.01 -10.34
C GLY A 205 -16.00 19.24 -8.87
N TYR A 206 -17.19 19.73 -8.55
CA TYR A 206 -17.58 19.97 -7.16
C TYR A 206 -18.21 18.71 -6.55
N ILE A 207 -17.55 18.16 -5.53
CA ILE A 207 -18.17 17.22 -4.60
C ILE A 207 -18.79 18.10 -3.52
N THR A 208 -20.11 18.29 -3.56
CA THR A 208 -20.83 18.92 -2.45
C THR A 208 -20.81 17.95 -1.28
N GLY A 209 -20.12 18.34 -0.20
CA GLY A 209 -20.15 17.63 1.08
C GLY A 209 -21.39 17.97 1.88
#